data_AF-A0AAD6GWL4-F1
#
_entry.id   AF-A0AAD6GWL4-F1
#
_cell.length_a   1.000
_cell.length_b   1.000
_cell.length_c   1.000
_cell.angle_alpha   90.00
_cell.angle_beta   90.00
_cell.angle_gamma   90.00
#
_symmetry.space_group_name_H-M   'P 1'
#
loop_
_entity.id
_entity.type
_entity.pdbx_description
1 polymer ?
#
loop_
_entity_poly.entity_id
_entity_poly.type
_entity_poly.pdbx_seq_one_letter_code
_entity_poly.pdbx_strand_id
1 'polypeptide(L)'
;MTGFSKLLSVTKIRAAIHRRKTGAKDSDRARDLPGSSSSLGLSHVGPPIHSPWGLPVEIQIQIFGYCGTADYPPLRLVCKAFNALLSRHEHEIVRQYLRQRRHGTLPSPIDHERIYTRNPEDDAVLLSDLFPPSKSARGGHLYTYRYLHGLRQRQKQSTKLCSYLADRIMDRFVQTEPIFLRTSFPSRKAEKTALTERGKASIWFHLAPIVHYILYYLESYMSARRERTNMLLREYEAGRLTVPISLQSRQRMYHDIQTQILQKPPFTDTTTLLATHHCMYLLVSYIRYTMGPETVLDDSWISSLLTIAPFGRIVEFFSAEIGDGGNQRLQRKDFMYNFDHDMTAYRKDHLNSVIFGRSSDQNIHTSVRDVWFNAARAELASRQALPHDVEVAWCWNSIPILLGCTDCSPKEGWRA
;
A
#
# COMPACT_ATOMS: atom_id res chain seq x y z
N MET A 1 -40.75 -20.93 47.03
CA MET A 1 -40.28 -19.81 47.88
C MET A 1 -39.22 -19.02 47.12
N THR A 2 -39.47 -17.72 46.88
CA THR A 2 -38.53 -16.57 46.72
C THR A 2 -37.33 -16.68 45.75
N GLY A 3 -37.04 -15.76 44.84
CA GLY A 3 -37.62 -14.45 44.53
C GLY A 3 -36.85 -13.67 43.44
N PHE A 4 -37.63 -12.92 42.65
CA PHE A 4 -37.45 -11.58 42.03
C PHE A 4 -36.07 -11.04 41.52
N SER A 5 -35.99 -10.98 40.18
CA SER A 5 -35.73 -9.82 39.30
C SER A 5 -35.06 -8.53 39.83
N LYS A 6 -34.10 -8.00 39.05
CA LYS A 6 -33.95 -6.54 38.80
C LYS A 6 -33.32 -6.24 37.43
N LEU A 7 -34.18 -5.81 36.50
CA LEU A 7 -33.85 -5.03 35.29
C LEU A 7 -33.38 -3.63 35.70
N LEU A 8 -32.23 -3.17 35.17
CA LEU A 8 -31.81 -1.76 35.23
C LEU A 8 -31.52 -1.21 33.82
N SER A 9 -32.62 -0.82 33.17
CA SER A 9 -32.90 0.44 32.47
C SER A 9 -31.76 1.18 31.71
N VAL A 10 -31.92 1.17 30.39
CA VAL A 10 -31.20 1.89 29.30
C VAL A 10 -31.36 3.42 29.33
N THR A 11 -32.02 3.99 30.34
CA THR A 11 -32.31 5.45 30.40
C THR A 11 -31.19 6.33 30.95
N LYS A 12 -30.19 5.76 31.66
CA LYS A 12 -29.09 6.55 32.26
C LYS A 12 -27.94 6.90 31.30
N ILE A 13 -27.84 6.25 30.12
CA ILE A 13 -26.76 6.52 29.15
C ILE A 13 -27.12 7.68 28.20
N ARG A 14 -28.41 7.91 27.91
CA ARG A 14 -28.87 9.03 27.05
C ARG A 14 -28.74 10.41 27.70
N ALA A 15 -28.74 10.50 29.03
CA ALA A 15 -28.64 11.78 29.74
C ALA A 15 -27.22 12.39 29.78
N ALA A 16 -26.18 11.59 29.53
CA ALA A 16 -24.79 12.06 29.54
C ALA A 16 -24.35 12.72 28.21
N ILE A 17 -25.05 12.43 27.09
CA ILE A 17 -24.65 12.86 25.75
C ILE A 17 -25.24 14.24 25.37
N HIS A 18 -26.38 14.63 25.96
CA HIS A 18 -27.04 15.90 25.66
C HIS A 18 -26.50 17.12 26.44
N ARG A 19 -25.60 16.93 27.42
CA ARG A 19 -25.10 18.03 28.28
C ARG A 19 -23.92 18.84 27.72
N ARG A 20 -23.43 18.57 26.51
CA ARG A 20 -22.28 19.29 25.91
C ARG A 20 -22.61 20.20 24.72
N LYS A 21 -23.90 20.37 24.40
CA LYS A 21 -24.38 21.25 23.32
C LYS A 21 -25.47 22.16 23.88
N THR A 22 -25.11 23.27 24.52
CA THR A 22 -25.96 24.47 24.64
C THR A 22 -25.20 25.60 25.36
N GLY A 23 -25.16 26.77 24.72
CA GLY A 23 -24.67 28.06 25.26
C GLY A 23 -23.49 28.63 24.43
N ALA A 24 -23.55 29.78 23.76
CA ALA A 24 -24.60 30.77 23.60
C ALA A 24 -24.31 31.65 22.35
N LYS A 25 -25.41 32.16 21.76
CA LYS A 25 -25.63 33.26 20.78
C LYS A 25 -25.02 34.61 21.21
N ASP A 26 -24.95 35.73 20.48
CA ASP A 26 -25.36 36.24 19.15
C ASP A 26 -24.65 37.64 18.94
N SER A 27 -24.82 38.24 17.75
CA SER A 27 -24.66 39.68 17.35
C SER A 27 -23.39 40.05 16.55
N ASP A 28 -23.41 40.94 15.55
CA ASP A 28 -24.39 41.40 14.56
C ASP A 28 -23.63 42.16 13.44
N ARG A 29 -24.15 42.07 12.19
CA ARG A 29 -24.06 42.98 11.01
C ARG A 29 -22.81 43.85 10.68
N ALA A 30 -22.30 43.71 9.44
CA ALA A 30 -22.36 44.74 8.37
C ALA A 30 -21.68 44.26 7.05
N ARG A 31 -22.08 44.87 5.92
CA ARG A 31 -21.90 44.48 4.51
C ARG A 31 -20.55 44.89 3.87
N ASP A 32 -20.15 44.14 2.83
CA ASP A 32 -19.84 44.58 1.43
C ASP A 32 -18.67 43.79 0.79
N LEU A 33 -18.87 43.36 -0.46
CA LEU A 33 -17.94 42.67 -1.39
C LEU A 33 -17.10 43.69 -2.20
N PRO A 34 -16.14 43.31 -3.09
CA PRO A 34 -15.40 42.05 -3.30
C PRO A 34 -13.85 42.24 -3.45
N GLY A 35 -13.06 41.15 -3.40
CA GLY A 35 -11.73 41.11 -4.06
C GLY A 35 -10.62 40.26 -3.42
N SER A 36 -10.26 39.17 -4.11
CA SER A 36 -8.95 38.49 -4.24
C SER A 36 -8.05 38.10 -3.03
N SER A 37 -7.48 36.90 -3.21
CA SER A 37 -6.30 36.29 -2.56
C SER A 37 -6.49 35.60 -1.21
N SER A 38 -6.77 34.29 -1.29
CA SER A 38 -6.83 33.37 -0.15
C SER A 38 -5.43 32.98 0.35
N SER A 39 -4.84 33.84 1.19
CA SER A 39 -3.84 33.45 2.19
C SER A 39 -4.55 33.05 3.49
N LEU A 40 -4.26 31.85 4.01
CA LEU A 40 -4.78 31.38 5.30
C LEU A 40 -4.22 32.25 6.43
N GLY A 41 -5.02 33.22 6.89
CA GLY A 41 -4.73 34.05 8.05
C GLY A 41 -4.71 33.21 9.33
N LEU A 42 -3.52 33.05 9.92
CA LEU A 42 -3.28 32.46 11.23
C LEU A 42 -2.95 33.58 12.23
N SER A 43 -3.95 34.15 12.89
CA SER A 43 -3.73 34.94 14.10
C SER A 43 -3.93 34.06 15.34
N HIS A 44 -2.90 33.27 15.67
CA HIS A 44 -2.71 32.73 17.01
C HIS A 44 -1.36 33.24 17.52
N VAL A 45 -1.42 34.29 18.35
CA VAL A 45 -0.24 34.92 18.96
C VAL A 45 0.24 34.03 20.10
N GLY A 46 1.03 33.00 19.74
CA GLY A 46 2.02 32.43 20.66
C GLY A 46 3.25 33.35 20.69
N PRO A 47 4.15 33.21 21.69
CA PRO A 47 5.35 34.04 21.80
C PRO A 47 6.15 34.04 20.49
N PRO A 48 6.79 35.16 20.10
CA PRO A 48 7.56 35.24 18.88
C PRO A 48 8.64 34.17 18.89
N ILE A 49 8.56 33.26 17.91
CA ILE A 49 9.62 32.27 17.70
C ILE A 49 10.77 33.05 17.06
N HIS A 50 11.77 33.39 17.86
CA HIS A 50 13.01 33.91 17.31
C HIS A 50 13.62 32.84 16.41
N SER A 51 13.84 33.21 15.15
CA SER A 51 14.54 32.37 14.20
C SER A 51 15.90 31.98 14.80
N PRO A 52 16.19 30.68 14.97
CA PRO A 52 17.48 30.25 15.49
C PRO A 52 18.65 30.64 14.56
N TRP A 53 18.35 31.02 13.31
CA TRP A 53 19.32 31.47 12.33
C TRP A 53 19.16 32.95 11.93
N GLY A 54 18.22 33.69 12.52
CA GLY A 54 17.88 35.05 12.08
C GLY A 54 17.24 35.15 10.68
N LEU A 55 16.96 34.00 10.03
CA LEU A 55 16.34 33.93 8.70
C LEU A 55 14.80 34.05 8.76
N PRO A 56 14.14 34.56 7.71
CA PRO A 56 12.70 34.46 7.53
C PRO A 56 12.20 33.02 7.62
N VAL A 57 10.97 32.83 8.14
CA VAL A 57 10.41 31.49 8.37
C VAL A 57 10.23 30.71 7.06
N GLU A 58 9.96 31.39 5.97
CA GLU A 58 9.79 30.80 4.64
C GLU A 58 11.09 30.15 4.15
N ILE A 59 12.23 30.81 4.36
CA ILE A 59 13.55 30.28 4.01
C ILE A 59 13.88 29.07 4.89
N GLN A 60 13.56 29.14 6.17
CA GLN A 60 13.77 28.01 7.08
C GLN A 60 12.93 26.79 6.69
N ILE A 61 11.67 26.99 6.30
CA ILE A 61 10.80 25.92 5.79
C ILE A 61 11.40 25.30 4.52
N GLN A 62 11.95 26.11 3.61
CA GLN A 62 12.62 25.61 2.41
C GLN A 62 13.86 24.77 2.77
N ILE A 63 14.71 25.25 3.68
CA ILE A 63 15.89 24.52 4.18
C ILE A 63 15.46 23.17 4.76
N PHE A 64 14.47 23.15 5.65
CA PHE A 64 13.96 21.90 6.22
C PHE A 64 13.23 21.01 5.19
N GLY A 65 12.76 21.56 4.09
CA GLY A 65 12.23 20.80 2.95
C GLY A 65 13.28 19.95 2.25
N TYR A 66 14.54 20.41 2.22
CA TYR A 66 15.67 19.66 1.63
C TYR A 66 16.15 18.50 2.51
N CYS A 67 15.87 18.54 3.81
CA CYS A 67 16.24 17.47 4.73
C CYS A 67 15.56 16.14 4.36
N GLY A 68 16.26 15.04 4.61
CA GLY A 68 15.69 13.71 4.57
C GLY A 68 14.75 13.48 5.76
N THR A 69 13.83 12.51 5.61
CA THR A 69 12.90 12.18 6.70
C THR A 69 13.58 11.63 7.96
N ALA A 70 14.82 11.14 7.84
CA ALA A 70 15.63 10.71 9.00
C ALA A 70 16.20 11.89 9.81
N ASP A 71 16.23 13.09 9.25
CA ASP A 71 16.91 14.22 9.85
C ASP A 71 15.99 14.99 10.83
N TYR A 72 14.67 14.88 10.67
CA TYR A 72 13.72 15.63 11.51
C TYR A 72 13.83 15.28 13.01
N PRO A 73 13.94 14.00 13.44
CA PRO A 73 14.12 13.68 14.86
C PRO A 73 15.37 14.32 15.49
N PRO A 74 16.60 14.16 14.95
CA PRO A 74 17.76 14.83 15.54
C PRO A 74 17.67 16.36 15.45
N LEU A 75 17.11 16.93 14.37
CA LEU A 75 16.93 18.38 14.24
C LEU A 75 16.02 18.96 15.34
N ARG A 76 14.98 18.23 15.78
CA ARG A 76 14.13 18.64 16.91
C ARG A 76 14.87 18.68 18.25
N LEU A 77 15.98 17.95 18.37
CA LEU A 77 16.79 17.88 19.59
C LEU A 77 17.89 18.93 19.65
N VAL A 78 18.18 19.62 18.54
CA VAL A 78 19.24 20.64 18.46
C VAL A 78 18.97 21.80 19.43
N CYS A 79 17.76 22.37 19.41
CA CYS A 79 17.35 23.40 20.36
C CYS A 79 15.83 23.57 20.42
N LYS A 80 15.34 24.31 21.44
CA LYS A 80 13.91 24.61 21.63
C LYS A 80 13.30 25.36 20.44
N ALA A 81 14.07 26.25 19.80
CA ALA A 81 13.60 27.02 18.66
C ALA A 81 13.39 26.13 17.42
N PHE A 82 14.31 25.20 17.13
CA PHE A 82 14.13 24.19 16.07
C PHE A 82 12.92 23.31 16.33
N ASN A 83 12.77 22.83 17.57
CA ASN A 83 11.63 22.01 17.95
C ASN A 83 10.31 22.76 17.72
N ALA A 84 10.22 24.01 18.17
CA ALA A 84 9.05 24.85 17.99
C ALA A 84 8.75 25.10 16.50
N LEU A 85 9.75 25.39 15.69
CA LEU A 85 9.60 25.64 14.25
C LEU A 85 9.15 24.37 13.52
N LEU A 86 9.87 23.26 13.69
CA LEU A 86 9.56 21.98 13.04
C LEU A 86 8.18 21.46 13.44
N SER A 87 7.73 21.72 14.66
CA SER A 87 6.41 21.31 15.13
C SER A 87 5.29 22.25 14.65
N ARG A 88 5.54 23.56 14.62
CA ARG A 88 4.54 24.56 14.19
C ARG A 88 4.31 24.56 12.68
N HIS A 89 5.36 24.35 11.89
CA HIS A 89 5.34 24.41 10.42
C HIS A 89 5.45 23.03 9.76
N GLU A 90 5.07 21.98 10.48
CA GLU A 90 5.11 20.59 9.99
C GLU A 90 4.44 20.45 8.62
N HIS A 91 3.25 21.05 8.46
CA HIS A 91 2.48 20.96 7.22
C HIS A 91 3.17 21.60 6.03
N GLU A 92 3.74 22.78 6.21
CA GLU A 92 4.43 23.51 5.17
C GLU A 92 5.75 22.84 4.79
N ILE A 93 6.51 22.36 5.79
CA ILE A 93 7.79 21.65 5.56
C ILE A 93 7.56 20.38 4.75
N VAL A 94 6.59 19.55 5.14
CA VAL A 94 6.26 18.31 4.44
C VAL A 94 5.77 18.60 3.02
N ARG A 95 4.98 19.66 2.84
CA ARG A 95 4.54 20.10 1.51
C ARG A 95 5.73 20.56 0.65
N GLN A 96 6.68 21.29 1.22
CA GLN A 96 7.89 21.70 0.49
C GLN A 96 8.78 20.51 0.14
N TYR A 97 8.98 19.56 1.07
CA TYR A 97 9.71 18.32 0.83
C TYR A 97 9.22 17.57 -0.42
N LEU A 98 7.90 17.47 -0.57
CA LEU A 98 7.27 16.82 -1.72
C LEU A 98 7.29 17.71 -2.97
N ARG A 99 7.08 19.03 -2.84
CA ARG A 99 7.17 19.97 -3.97
C ARG A 99 8.53 19.97 -4.63
N GLN A 100 9.61 19.96 -3.83
CA GLN A 100 10.98 19.94 -4.35
C GLN A 100 11.22 18.71 -5.22
N ARG A 101 10.78 17.53 -4.74
CA ARG A 101 10.89 16.26 -5.49
C ARG A 101 9.93 16.17 -6.68
N ARG A 102 8.88 17.01 -6.71
CA ARG A 102 7.93 17.15 -7.82
C ARG A 102 8.26 18.29 -8.77
N HIS A 103 9.46 18.89 -8.66
CA HIS A 103 9.83 20.09 -9.42
C HIS A 103 8.78 21.23 -9.36
N GLY A 104 8.06 21.36 -8.24
CA GLY A 104 7.24 22.54 -7.92
C GLY A 104 5.72 22.37 -7.84
N THR A 105 5.12 21.25 -8.28
CA THR A 105 3.64 21.12 -8.33
C THR A 105 3.04 20.23 -7.22
N LEU A 106 2.06 20.75 -6.47
CA LEU A 106 1.20 20.00 -5.53
C LEU A 106 -0.18 20.66 -5.39
N PRO A 107 -1.29 19.90 -5.31
CA PRO A 107 -1.40 18.45 -5.52
C PRO A 107 -1.43 18.11 -7.02
N SER A 108 -0.99 16.91 -7.41
CA SER A 108 -1.28 16.39 -8.75
C SER A 108 -2.13 15.14 -8.64
N PRO A 109 -3.16 14.97 -9.49
CA PRO A 109 -3.71 13.65 -9.78
C PRO A 109 -2.66 12.77 -10.48
N ILE A 110 -2.82 11.44 -10.37
CA ILE A 110 -2.23 10.51 -11.33
C ILE A 110 -2.98 10.75 -12.64
N ASP A 111 -2.33 11.44 -13.57
CA ASP A 111 -2.85 11.68 -14.91
C ASP A 111 -2.17 10.74 -15.92
N HIS A 112 -2.86 10.45 -17.01
CA HIS A 112 -2.44 9.53 -18.08
C HIS A 112 -1.14 9.93 -18.76
N GLU A 113 -0.72 11.19 -18.62
CA GLU A 113 0.47 11.75 -19.27
C GLU A 113 1.75 11.61 -18.43
N ARG A 114 1.67 11.23 -17.14
CA ARG A 114 2.84 11.20 -16.25
C ARG A 114 3.54 9.86 -16.30
N ILE A 115 4.65 9.83 -17.02
CA ILE A 115 5.64 8.75 -16.93
C ILE A 115 6.52 9.05 -15.72
N TYR A 116 6.29 8.36 -14.60
CA TYR A 116 7.20 8.41 -13.46
C TYR A 116 8.54 7.82 -13.88
N THR A 117 9.62 8.58 -13.73
CA THR A 117 10.96 8.06 -13.95
C THR A 117 11.32 7.15 -12.78
N ARG A 118 12.37 6.35 -12.94
CA ARG A 118 12.76 5.31 -11.98
C ARG A 118 13.82 5.82 -10.99
N ASN A 119 13.84 7.14 -10.76
CA ASN A 119 14.71 7.78 -9.79
C ASN A 119 14.12 7.65 -8.38
N PRO A 120 14.95 7.51 -7.32
CA PRO A 120 14.46 7.44 -5.94
C PRO A 120 13.63 8.66 -5.50
N GLU A 121 13.81 9.81 -6.17
CA GLU A 121 13.00 11.01 -5.97
C GLU A 121 11.57 10.80 -6.49
N ASP A 122 11.43 10.12 -7.63
CA ASP A 122 10.17 9.79 -8.28
C ASP A 122 9.40 8.70 -7.53
N ASP A 123 10.07 7.81 -6.79
CA ASP A 123 9.39 6.84 -5.91
C ASP A 123 8.55 7.56 -4.84
N ALA A 124 9.11 8.61 -4.23
CA ALA A 124 8.40 9.40 -3.22
C ALA A 124 7.23 10.19 -3.85
N VAL A 125 7.39 10.60 -5.11
CA VAL A 125 6.34 11.25 -5.89
C VAL A 125 5.22 10.26 -6.20
N LEU A 126 5.53 9.13 -6.84
CA LEU A 126 4.58 8.06 -7.17
C LEU A 126 3.83 7.58 -5.93
N LEU A 127 4.53 7.31 -4.82
CA LEU A 127 3.89 6.88 -3.58
C LEU A 127 3.01 7.98 -2.98
N SER A 128 3.39 9.26 -3.07
CA SER A 128 2.52 10.34 -2.59
C SER A 128 1.30 10.56 -3.48
N ASP A 129 1.37 10.20 -4.76
CA ASP A 129 0.24 10.18 -5.69
C ASP A 129 -0.71 9.00 -5.41
N LEU A 130 -0.17 7.80 -5.21
CA LEU A 130 -0.93 6.60 -4.87
C LEU A 130 -1.57 6.70 -3.48
N PHE A 131 -0.87 7.29 -2.52
CA PHE A 131 -1.31 7.44 -1.14
C PHE A 131 -1.38 8.92 -0.78
N PRO A 132 -2.43 9.65 -1.17
CA PRO A 132 -2.58 11.04 -0.79
C PRO A 132 -2.81 11.17 0.72
N PRO A 133 -2.37 12.27 1.35
CA PRO A 133 -2.60 12.50 2.77
C PRO A 133 -4.10 12.69 3.07
N SER A 134 -4.50 12.32 4.28
CA SER A 134 -5.88 12.45 4.74
C SER A 134 -6.39 13.89 4.64
N LYS A 135 -7.68 14.04 4.32
CA LYS A 135 -8.33 15.36 4.28
C LYS A 135 -8.66 15.83 5.70
N SER A 136 -8.38 17.11 5.97
CA SER A 136 -8.78 17.77 7.21
C SER A 136 -10.29 18.03 7.22
N ALA A 137 -10.90 18.01 8.42
CA ALA A 137 -12.30 18.40 8.60
C ALA A 137 -12.58 19.86 8.17
N ARG A 138 -11.54 20.72 8.17
CA ARG A 138 -11.61 22.12 7.72
C ARG A 138 -11.34 22.29 6.21
N GLY A 139 -11.21 21.19 5.47
CA GLY A 139 -10.75 21.20 4.09
C GLY A 139 -9.22 21.19 3.97
N GLY A 140 -8.71 20.69 2.84
CA GLY A 140 -7.28 20.56 2.58
C GLY A 140 -6.64 19.25 3.05
N HIS A 141 -5.37 19.06 2.69
CA HIS A 141 -4.60 17.84 2.88
C HIS A 141 -3.64 17.94 4.09
N LEU A 142 -3.64 16.92 4.95
CA LEU A 142 -2.80 16.85 6.16
C LEU A 142 -1.40 16.30 5.86
N TYR A 143 -0.55 17.14 5.30
CA TYR A 143 0.87 16.86 5.10
C TYR A 143 1.59 16.78 6.46
N THR A 144 1.87 15.60 7.00
CA THR A 144 2.48 15.43 8.33
C THR A 144 3.77 14.62 8.24
N TYR A 145 4.65 14.70 9.24
CA TYR A 145 5.81 13.81 9.34
C TYR A 145 5.37 12.35 9.45
N ARG A 146 4.22 12.09 10.09
CA ARG A 146 3.60 10.76 10.11
C ARG A 146 3.26 10.28 8.70
N TYR A 147 2.74 11.17 7.86
CA TYR A 147 2.47 10.87 6.46
C TYR A 147 3.74 10.53 5.69
N LEU A 148 4.80 11.36 5.79
CA LEU A 148 6.09 11.05 5.14
C LEU A 148 6.72 9.75 5.64
N HIS A 149 6.64 9.48 6.95
CA HIS A 149 7.09 8.22 7.52
C HIS A 149 6.32 7.04 6.92
N GLY A 150 5.00 7.18 6.73
CA GLY A 150 4.17 6.20 6.03
C GLY A 150 4.66 5.92 4.61
N LEU A 151 4.91 6.97 3.81
CA LEU A 151 5.44 6.82 2.45
C LEU A 151 6.79 6.10 2.44
N ARG A 152 7.72 6.50 3.32
CA ARG A 152 9.04 5.85 3.42
C ARG A 152 8.93 4.38 3.81
N GLN A 153 8.00 4.04 4.70
CA GLN A 153 7.80 2.65 5.10
C GLN A 153 7.25 1.81 3.94
N ARG A 154 6.36 2.38 3.12
CA ARG A 154 5.86 1.75 1.88
C ARG A 154 6.98 1.52 0.89
N GLN A 155 7.77 2.55 0.60
CA GLN A 155 8.95 2.43 -0.26
C GLN A 155 9.87 1.32 0.24
N LYS A 156 10.23 1.32 1.52
CA LYS A 156 11.09 0.30 2.12
C LYS A 156 10.54 -1.12 1.93
N GLN A 157 9.24 -1.32 2.11
CA GLN A 157 8.61 -2.63 1.93
C GLN A 157 8.57 -3.04 0.45
N SER A 158 8.18 -2.14 -0.45
CA SER A 158 8.15 -2.39 -1.89
C SER A 158 9.54 -2.68 -2.44
N THR A 159 10.55 -1.87 -2.10
CA THR A 159 11.95 -2.09 -2.49
C THR A 159 12.47 -3.45 -2.03
N LYS A 160 12.15 -3.87 -0.80
CA LYS A 160 12.53 -5.20 -0.28
C LYS A 160 11.85 -6.34 -1.03
N LEU A 161 10.55 -6.23 -1.29
CA LEU A 161 9.85 -7.25 -2.07
C LEU A 161 10.43 -7.34 -3.49
N CYS A 162 10.71 -6.20 -4.12
CA CYS A 162 11.36 -6.15 -5.43
C CYS A 162 12.71 -6.86 -5.41
N SER A 163 13.54 -6.62 -4.39
CA SER A 163 14.85 -7.27 -4.31
C SER A 163 14.70 -8.78 -4.15
N TYR A 164 13.76 -9.25 -3.33
CA TYR A 164 13.51 -10.68 -3.16
C TYR A 164 12.98 -11.34 -4.44
N LEU A 165 12.08 -10.69 -5.17
CA LEU A 165 11.58 -11.19 -6.46
C LEU A 165 12.69 -11.23 -7.51
N ALA A 166 13.49 -10.17 -7.62
CA ALA A 166 14.61 -10.12 -8.56
C ALA A 166 15.67 -11.18 -8.25
N ASP A 167 15.97 -11.39 -6.97
CA ASP A 167 16.87 -12.44 -6.48
C ASP A 167 16.38 -13.83 -6.91
N ARG A 168 15.10 -14.12 -6.63
CA ARG A 168 14.46 -15.39 -6.96
C ARG A 168 14.37 -15.66 -8.46
N ILE A 169 14.07 -14.65 -9.26
CA ILE A 169 14.07 -14.75 -10.73
C ILE A 169 15.45 -15.16 -11.23
N MET A 170 16.49 -14.45 -10.79
CA MET A 170 17.85 -14.74 -11.24
C MET A 170 18.37 -16.08 -10.74
N ASP A 171 18.05 -16.45 -9.50
CA ASP A 171 18.41 -17.75 -8.96
C ASP A 171 17.78 -18.90 -9.75
N ARG A 172 16.49 -18.79 -10.09
CA ARG A 172 15.81 -19.80 -10.93
C ARG A 172 16.38 -19.83 -12.34
N PHE A 173 16.67 -18.67 -12.95
CA PHE A 173 17.32 -18.62 -14.25
C PHE A 173 18.66 -19.37 -14.22
N VAL A 174 19.49 -19.11 -13.20
CA VAL A 174 20.79 -19.77 -13.06
C VAL A 174 20.67 -21.28 -12.82
N GLN A 175 19.67 -21.71 -12.06
CA GLN A 175 19.42 -23.12 -11.76
C GLN A 175 18.87 -23.90 -12.96
N THR A 176 17.99 -23.27 -13.76
CA THR A 176 17.30 -23.93 -14.88
C THR A 176 18.10 -23.91 -16.17
N GLU A 177 19.01 -22.94 -16.35
CA GLU A 177 19.80 -22.77 -17.57
C GLU A 177 21.33 -23.03 -17.38
N PRO A 178 21.75 -24.16 -16.77
CA PRO A 178 23.16 -24.40 -16.48
C PRO A 178 23.99 -24.63 -17.76
N ILE A 179 23.37 -25.17 -18.81
CA ILE A 179 24.05 -25.44 -20.10
C ILE A 179 24.34 -24.12 -20.80
N PHE A 180 23.33 -23.26 -20.97
CA PHE A 180 23.48 -21.92 -21.54
C PHE A 180 24.54 -21.10 -20.79
N LEU A 181 24.55 -21.16 -19.46
CA LEU A 181 25.55 -20.45 -18.65
C LEU A 181 26.96 -21.03 -18.78
N ARG A 182 27.11 -22.34 -19.02
CA ARG A 182 28.42 -22.96 -19.27
C ARG A 182 28.94 -22.63 -20.67
N THR A 183 28.07 -22.58 -21.68
CA THR A 183 28.47 -22.26 -23.06
C THR A 183 28.77 -20.78 -23.23
N SER A 184 27.93 -19.91 -22.67
CA SER A 184 28.08 -18.45 -22.80
C SER A 184 29.11 -17.87 -21.84
N PHE A 185 29.37 -18.52 -20.69
CA PHE A 185 30.32 -18.07 -19.67
C PHE A 185 31.19 -19.24 -19.13
N PRO A 186 32.17 -19.74 -19.91
CA PRO A 186 32.84 -21.01 -19.62
C PRO A 186 33.77 -21.00 -18.39
N SER A 187 34.44 -19.88 -18.08
CA SER A 187 35.62 -19.92 -17.18
C SER A 187 35.73 -18.81 -16.12
N ARG A 188 34.80 -17.86 -16.04
CA ARG A 188 34.93 -16.73 -15.10
C ARG A 188 33.79 -16.69 -14.10
N LYS A 189 34.06 -17.18 -12.89
CA LYS A 189 33.18 -17.02 -11.72
C LYS A 189 32.72 -15.56 -11.56
N ALA A 190 33.63 -14.61 -11.79
CA ALA A 190 33.35 -13.18 -11.76
C ALA A 190 32.30 -12.72 -12.79
N GLU A 191 32.30 -13.27 -14.01
CA GLU A 191 31.30 -12.92 -15.04
C GLU A 191 29.92 -13.47 -14.70
N LYS A 192 29.86 -14.69 -14.15
CA LYS A 192 28.59 -15.25 -13.65
C LYS A 192 28.02 -14.41 -12.51
N THR A 193 28.86 -14.01 -11.55
CA THR A 193 28.45 -13.09 -10.48
C THR A 193 28.00 -11.74 -11.03
N ALA A 194 28.73 -11.16 -11.99
CA ALA A 194 28.33 -9.90 -12.61
C ALA A 194 27.01 -10.00 -13.39
N LEU A 195 26.73 -11.13 -14.05
CA LEU A 195 25.44 -11.43 -14.68
C LEU A 195 24.31 -11.48 -13.67
N THR A 196 24.51 -12.20 -12.57
CA THR A 196 23.54 -12.28 -11.50
C THR A 196 23.25 -10.89 -10.90
N GLU A 197 24.27 -10.13 -10.52
CA GLU A 197 24.08 -8.81 -9.90
C GLU A 197 23.46 -7.78 -10.86
N ARG A 198 23.91 -7.73 -12.12
CA ARG A 198 23.32 -6.82 -13.12
C ARG A 198 21.91 -7.25 -13.53
N GLY A 199 21.66 -8.56 -13.62
CA GLY A 199 20.33 -9.10 -13.87
C GLY A 199 19.37 -8.73 -12.76
N LYS A 200 19.77 -8.95 -11.49
CA LYS A 200 19.01 -8.53 -10.31
C LYS A 200 18.71 -7.05 -10.34
N ALA A 201 19.72 -6.21 -10.60
CA ALA A 201 19.53 -4.76 -10.68
C ALA A 201 18.56 -4.35 -11.80
N SER A 202 18.66 -4.96 -12.99
CA SER A 202 17.75 -4.66 -14.12
C SER A 202 16.31 -5.08 -13.83
N ILE A 203 16.11 -6.29 -13.31
CA ILE A 203 14.79 -6.80 -12.92
C ILE A 203 14.22 -5.95 -11.79
N TRP A 204 15.02 -5.62 -10.77
CA TRP A 204 14.62 -4.75 -9.68
C TRP A 204 14.15 -3.38 -10.19
N PHE A 205 14.91 -2.77 -11.09
CA PHE A 205 14.59 -1.47 -11.69
C PHE A 205 13.30 -1.50 -12.51
N HIS A 206 13.00 -2.65 -13.11
CA HIS A 206 11.76 -2.88 -13.83
C HIS A 206 10.57 -3.10 -12.88
N LEU A 207 10.74 -3.91 -11.83
CA LEU A 207 9.67 -4.26 -10.88
C LEU A 207 9.34 -3.14 -9.88
N ALA A 208 10.28 -2.25 -9.55
CA ALA A 208 10.14 -1.22 -8.52
C ALA A 208 8.82 -0.42 -8.59
N PRO A 209 8.48 0.27 -9.70
CA PRO A 209 7.21 0.98 -9.81
C PRO A 209 5.99 0.05 -9.79
N ILE A 210 6.10 -1.15 -10.37
CA ILE A 210 5.00 -2.11 -10.47
C ILE A 210 4.60 -2.65 -9.09
N VAL A 211 5.59 -2.90 -8.22
CA VAL A 211 5.32 -3.34 -6.84
C VAL A 211 4.67 -2.24 -6.00
N HIS A 212 4.87 -0.95 -6.30
CA HIS A 212 4.09 0.12 -5.68
C HIS A 212 2.61 0.04 -6.06
N TYR A 213 2.28 -0.34 -7.31
CA TYR A 213 0.89 -0.55 -7.73
C TYR A 213 0.26 -1.78 -7.08
N ILE A 214 1.01 -2.87 -6.91
CA ILE A 214 0.57 -4.04 -6.13
C ILE A 214 0.24 -3.62 -4.69
N LEU A 215 1.16 -2.91 -4.04
CA LEU A 215 0.95 -2.39 -2.69
C LEU A 215 -0.31 -1.50 -2.62
N TYR A 216 -0.47 -0.59 -3.57
CA TYR A 216 -1.64 0.29 -3.67
C TYR A 216 -2.94 -0.50 -3.80
N TYR A 217 -2.99 -1.49 -4.68
CA TYR A 217 -4.17 -2.33 -4.84
C TYR A 217 -4.51 -3.06 -3.54
N LEU A 218 -3.55 -3.76 -2.94
CA LEU A 218 -3.79 -4.58 -1.75
C LEU A 218 -4.22 -3.73 -0.55
N GLU A 219 -3.59 -2.58 -0.32
CA GLU A 219 -4.02 -1.67 0.74
C GLU A 219 -5.39 -1.04 0.47
N SER A 220 -5.66 -0.62 -0.77
CA SER A 220 -6.96 -0.06 -1.17
C SER A 220 -8.07 -1.09 -1.02
N TYR A 221 -7.81 -2.34 -1.42
CA TYR A 221 -8.75 -3.44 -1.32
C TYR A 221 -9.04 -3.80 0.15
N MET A 222 -8.00 -3.94 0.98
CA MET A 222 -8.18 -4.15 2.42
C MET A 222 -8.97 -3.02 3.08
N SER A 223 -8.64 -1.76 2.77
CA SER A 223 -9.32 -0.59 3.33
C SER A 223 -10.80 -0.54 2.91
N ALA A 224 -11.08 -0.73 1.62
CA ALA A 224 -12.44 -0.69 1.09
C ALA A 224 -13.30 -1.84 1.63
N ARG A 225 -12.74 -3.05 1.80
CA ARG A 225 -13.43 -4.15 2.47
C ARG A 225 -13.78 -3.79 3.91
N ARG A 226 -12.84 -3.21 4.66
CA ARG A 226 -13.08 -2.78 6.05
C ARG A 226 -14.14 -1.68 6.15
N GLU A 227 -14.08 -0.69 5.26
CA GLU A 227 -15.09 0.37 5.18
C GLU A 227 -16.47 -0.20 4.85
N ARG A 228 -16.53 -1.14 3.91
CA ARG A 228 -17.78 -1.83 3.56
C ARG A 228 -18.35 -2.62 4.73
N THR A 229 -17.53 -3.38 5.46
CA THR A 229 -17.96 -4.07 6.68
C THR A 229 -18.48 -3.10 7.74
N ASN A 230 -17.80 -1.96 7.93
CA ASN A 230 -18.27 -0.92 8.87
C ASN A 230 -19.62 -0.31 8.43
N MET A 231 -19.85 -0.11 7.14
CA MET A 231 -21.14 0.35 6.63
C MET A 231 -22.24 -0.69 6.89
N LEU A 232 -21.98 -1.96 6.63
CA LEU A 232 -22.93 -3.04 6.89
C LEU A 232 -23.28 -3.16 8.39
N LEU A 233 -22.31 -2.94 9.27
CA LEU A 233 -22.56 -2.86 10.71
C LEU A 233 -23.53 -1.74 11.07
N ARG A 234 -23.33 -0.54 10.52
CA ARG A 234 -24.25 0.59 10.77
C ARG A 234 -25.66 0.30 10.27
N GLU A 235 -25.79 -0.36 9.12
CA GLU A 235 -27.10 -0.77 8.59
C GLU A 235 -27.77 -1.86 9.45
N TYR A 236 -26.99 -2.80 9.98
CA TYR A 236 -27.46 -3.81 10.93
C TYR A 236 -27.91 -3.16 12.26
N GLU A 237 -27.09 -2.28 12.84
CA GLU A 237 -27.42 -1.55 14.06
C GLU A 237 -28.66 -0.66 13.90
N ALA A 238 -28.92 -0.17 12.68
CA ALA A 238 -30.13 0.56 12.32
C ALA A 238 -31.35 -0.33 12.05
N GLY A 239 -31.22 -1.66 12.14
CA GLY A 239 -32.29 -2.62 11.91
C GLY A 239 -32.68 -2.79 10.43
N ARG A 240 -31.85 -2.32 9.50
CA ARG A 240 -32.13 -2.34 8.05
C ARG A 240 -31.49 -3.50 7.30
N LEU A 241 -30.59 -4.25 7.94
CA LEU A 241 -29.86 -5.35 7.33
C LEU A 241 -30.14 -6.67 8.04
N THR A 242 -30.51 -7.69 7.27
CA THR A 242 -30.57 -9.08 7.74
C THR A 242 -29.18 -9.70 7.70
N VAL A 243 -28.76 -10.30 8.82
CA VAL A 243 -27.47 -11.00 8.97
C VAL A 243 -27.72 -12.46 9.39
N PRO A 244 -26.81 -13.41 9.07
CA PRO A 244 -25.55 -13.23 8.34
C PRO A 244 -25.75 -13.04 6.83
N ILE A 245 -24.88 -12.24 6.21
CA ILE A 245 -24.85 -12.07 4.76
C ILE A 245 -24.38 -13.38 4.11
N SER A 246 -25.10 -13.84 3.08
CA SER A 246 -24.74 -15.05 2.34
C SER A 246 -23.36 -14.95 1.69
N LEU A 247 -22.69 -16.10 1.49
CA LEU A 247 -21.40 -16.17 0.81
C LEU A 247 -21.44 -15.56 -0.60
N GLN A 248 -22.51 -15.82 -1.36
CA GLN A 248 -22.68 -15.29 -2.72
C GLN A 248 -22.78 -13.75 -2.72
N SER A 249 -23.55 -13.18 -1.78
CA SER A 249 -23.67 -11.73 -1.63
C SER A 249 -22.33 -11.10 -1.22
N ARG A 250 -21.57 -11.78 -0.35
CA ARG A 250 -20.21 -11.36 0.04
C ARG A 250 -19.24 -11.38 -1.15
N GLN A 251 -19.26 -12.41 -1.98
CA GLN A 251 -18.42 -12.51 -3.18
C GLN A 251 -18.73 -11.39 -4.17
N ARG A 252 -20.01 -11.14 -4.48
CA ARG A 252 -20.42 -10.03 -5.37
C ARG A 252 -19.95 -8.69 -4.84
N MET A 253 -20.15 -8.43 -3.55
CA MET A 253 -19.71 -7.20 -2.90
C MET A 253 -18.19 -6.99 -3.01
N TYR A 254 -17.39 -8.04 -2.82
CA TYR A 254 -15.94 -7.94 -2.97
C TYR A 254 -15.54 -7.74 -4.42
N HIS A 255 -16.19 -8.41 -5.37
CA HIS A 255 -16.00 -8.19 -6.80
C HIS A 255 -16.30 -6.73 -7.21
N ASP A 256 -17.38 -6.15 -6.69
CA ASP A 256 -17.74 -4.75 -6.94
C ASP A 256 -16.65 -3.79 -6.41
N ILE A 257 -16.10 -4.06 -5.23
CA ILE A 257 -14.98 -3.28 -4.67
C ILE A 257 -13.77 -3.35 -5.60
N GLN A 258 -13.42 -4.54 -6.07
CA GLN A 258 -12.26 -4.74 -6.95
C GLN A 258 -12.44 -3.97 -8.27
N THR A 259 -13.61 -4.12 -8.88
CA THR A 259 -13.98 -3.42 -10.10
C THR A 259 -13.87 -1.90 -9.91
N GLN A 260 -14.38 -1.37 -8.80
CA GLN A 260 -14.28 0.06 -8.48
C GLN A 260 -12.85 0.55 -8.29
N ILE A 261 -11.94 -0.29 -7.80
CA ILE A 261 -10.52 0.05 -7.66
C ILE A 261 -9.85 0.06 -9.05
N LEU A 262 -10.11 -0.95 -9.86
CA LEU A 262 -9.52 -1.10 -11.20
C LEU A 262 -9.98 -0.01 -12.19
N GLN A 263 -11.16 0.57 -11.96
CA GLN A 263 -11.72 1.67 -12.75
C GLN A 263 -11.27 3.07 -12.28
N LYS A 264 -10.36 3.14 -11.31
CA LYS A 264 -9.79 4.40 -10.81
C LYS A 264 -8.28 4.46 -11.09
N PRO A 265 -7.70 5.67 -11.20
CA PRO A 265 -6.25 5.82 -11.28
C PRO A 265 -5.56 5.08 -10.11
N PRO A 266 -4.42 4.41 -10.33
CA PRO A 266 -3.62 4.39 -11.57
C PRO A 266 -4.10 3.38 -12.62
N PHE A 267 -5.05 2.51 -12.28
CA PHE A 267 -5.44 1.37 -13.14
C PHE A 267 -6.32 1.76 -14.33
N THR A 268 -6.72 3.02 -14.46
CA THR A 268 -7.35 3.54 -15.69
C THR A 268 -6.40 3.49 -16.89
N ASP A 269 -5.08 3.51 -16.66
CA ASP A 269 -4.10 3.20 -17.70
C ASP A 269 -3.95 1.68 -17.87
N THR A 270 -4.23 1.21 -19.09
CA THR A 270 -4.15 -0.22 -19.45
C THR A 270 -2.74 -0.76 -19.33
N THR A 271 -1.69 0.03 -19.60
CA THR A 271 -0.31 -0.44 -19.50
C THR A 271 0.09 -0.70 -18.04
N THR A 272 -0.26 0.22 -17.15
CA THR A 272 -0.11 0.04 -15.70
C THR A 272 -0.91 -1.16 -15.17
N LEU A 273 -2.15 -1.33 -15.63
CA LEU A 273 -2.98 -2.48 -15.25
C LEU A 273 -2.35 -3.81 -15.70
N LEU A 274 -1.86 -3.88 -16.95
CA LEU A 274 -1.19 -5.06 -17.51
C LEU A 274 0.09 -5.41 -16.76
N ALA A 275 0.98 -4.43 -16.55
CA ALA A 275 2.23 -4.65 -15.82
C ALA A 275 1.97 -5.12 -14.38
N THR A 276 0.99 -4.50 -13.71
CA THR A 276 0.54 -4.95 -12.38
C THR A 276 -0.01 -6.37 -12.42
N HIS A 277 -0.74 -6.73 -13.48
CA HIS A 277 -1.28 -8.07 -13.67
C HIS A 277 -0.19 -9.13 -13.84
N HIS A 278 0.84 -8.87 -14.66
CA HIS A 278 1.99 -9.76 -14.82
C HIS A 278 2.80 -9.90 -13.52
N CYS A 279 3.03 -8.81 -12.80
CA CYS A 279 3.75 -8.86 -11.54
C CYS A 279 2.96 -9.54 -10.41
N MET A 280 1.62 -9.43 -10.38
CA MET A 280 0.77 -10.22 -9.48
C MET A 280 0.85 -11.72 -9.80
N TYR A 281 0.88 -12.07 -11.09
CA TYR A 281 1.03 -13.46 -11.53
C TYR A 281 2.40 -14.02 -11.11
N LEU A 282 3.46 -13.25 -11.32
CA LEU A 282 4.80 -13.55 -10.84
C LEU A 282 4.81 -13.78 -9.32
N LEU A 283 4.32 -12.81 -8.54
CA LEU A 283 4.28 -12.88 -7.07
C LEU A 283 3.63 -14.18 -6.58
N VAL A 284 2.42 -14.47 -7.07
CA VAL A 284 1.67 -15.67 -6.65
C VAL A 284 2.35 -16.95 -7.13
N SER A 285 2.93 -16.96 -8.33
CA SER A 285 3.66 -18.12 -8.84
C SER A 285 4.88 -18.44 -7.99
N TYR A 286 5.66 -17.42 -7.59
CA TYR A 286 6.80 -17.61 -6.70
C TYR A 286 6.38 -18.05 -5.29
N ILE A 287 5.27 -17.53 -4.75
CA ILE A 287 4.71 -18.05 -3.50
C ILE A 287 4.37 -19.54 -3.64
N ARG A 288 3.71 -19.95 -4.73
CA ARG A 288 3.38 -21.37 -4.99
C ARG A 288 4.63 -22.25 -5.13
N TYR A 289 5.69 -21.76 -5.78
CA TYR A 289 6.93 -22.53 -5.96
C TYR A 289 7.65 -22.87 -4.65
N THR A 290 7.39 -22.13 -3.57
CA THR A 290 7.95 -22.44 -2.25
C THR A 290 7.22 -23.61 -1.58
N MET A 291 6.03 -23.97 -2.07
CA MET A 291 5.28 -25.13 -1.61
C MET A 291 5.76 -26.36 -2.38
N GLY A 292 6.00 -27.47 -1.67
CA GLY A 292 6.47 -28.71 -2.30
C GLY A 292 5.49 -29.25 -3.36
N PRO A 293 5.97 -29.99 -4.36
CA PRO A 293 5.16 -30.45 -5.51
C PRO A 293 4.06 -31.48 -5.14
N GLU A 294 4.06 -32.00 -3.90
CA GLU A 294 3.22 -33.15 -3.50
C GLU A 294 1.92 -32.77 -2.79
N THR A 295 1.70 -31.50 -2.45
CA THR A 295 0.46 -31.09 -1.78
C THR A 295 -0.57 -30.61 -2.80
N VAL A 296 -1.81 -31.09 -2.69
CA VAL A 296 -2.96 -30.47 -3.35
C VAL A 296 -2.87 -28.96 -3.07
N LEU A 297 -2.70 -28.14 -4.12
CA LEU A 297 -2.46 -26.70 -4.00
C LEU A 297 -3.68 -26.03 -3.37
N ASP A 298 -3.69 -25.98 -2.04
CA ASP A 298 -4.63 -25.16 -1.30
C ASP A 298 -4.11 -23.71 -1.32
N ASP A 299 -4.50 -22.94 -2.33
CA ASP A 299 -4.13 -21.52 -2.47
C ASP A 299 -4.90 -20.61 -1.48
N SER A 300 -5.73 -21.20 -0.61
CA SER A 300 -6.53 -20.53 0.41
C SER A 300 -5.73 -19.58 1.30
N TRP A 301 -4.55 -20.02 1.73
CA TRP A 301 -3.67 -19.24 2.60
C TRP A 301 -2.98 -18.11 1.84
N ILE A 302 -2.71 -18.27 0.54
CA ILE A 302 -2.18 -17.20 -0.32
C ILE A 302 -3.22 -16.08 -0.44
N SER A 303 -4.49 -16.45 -0.65
CA SER A 303 -5.59 -15.48 -0.63
C SER A 303 -5.64 -14.72 0.70
N SER A 304 -5.48 -15.39 1.84
CA SER A 304 -5.42 -14.74 3.15
C SER A 304 -4.18 -13.87 3.34
N LEU A 305 -3.02 -14.30 2.83
CA LEU A 305 -1.79 -13.51 2.82
C LEU A 305 -1.96 -12.20 2.04
N LEU A 306 -2.69 -12.23 0.92
CA LEU A 306 -2.94 -11.05 0.09
C LEU A 306 -4.08 -10.17 0.60
N THR A 307 -5.06 -10.72 1.33
CA THR A 307 -6.31 -10.01 1.64
C THR A 307 -6.57 -9.73 3.10
N ILE A 308 -5.94 -10.46 4.03
CA ILE A 308 -6.12 -10.32 5.47
C ILE A 308 -4.87 -9.72 6.09
N ALA A 309 -3.70 -10.22 5.69
CA ALA A 309 -2.44 -9.77 6.24
C ALA A 309 -1.99 -8.45 5.61
N PRO A 310 -1.28 -7.59 6.36
CA PRO A 310 -0.69 -6.38 5.80
C PRO A 310 0.34 -6.74 4.74
N PHE A 311 0.59 -5.85 3.77
CA PHE A 311 1.61 -6.06 2.72
C PHE A 311 2.99 -6.45 3.28
N GLY A 312 3.35 -5.94 4.46
CA GLY A 312 4.57 -6.32 5.17
C GLY A 312 4.70 -7.83 5.44
N ARG A 313 3.58 -8.56 5.56
CA ARG A 313 3.56 -10.03 5.72
C ARG A 313 4.08 -10.75 4.48
N ILE A 314 3.81 -10.22 3.29
CA ILE A 314 4.36 -10.74 2.02
C ILE A 314 5.88 -10.58 2.01
N VAL A 315 6.38 -9.42 2.45
CA VAL A 315 7.82 -9.16 2.58
C VAL A 315 8.45 -10.12 3.59
N GLU A 316 7.81 -10.33 4.74
CA GLU A 316 8.27 -11.25 5.78
C GLU A 316 8.29 -12.71 5.31
N PHE A 317 7.31 -13.12 4.51
CA PHE A 317 7.29 -14.44 3.87
C PHE A 317 8.55 -14.68 3.03
N PHE A 318 8.86 -13.77 2.09
CA PHE A 318 10.05 -13.91 1.25
C PHE A 318 11.35 -13.78 2.05
N SER A 319 11.38 -12.91 3.06
CA SER A 319 12.53 -12.81 3.97
C SER A 319 12.79 -14.12 4.70
N ALA A 320 11.75 -14.77 5.24
CA ALA A 320 11.85 -16.07 5.91
C ALA A 320 12.20 -17.22 4.96
N GLU A 321 11.80 -17.08 3.70
CA GLU A 321 12.05 -18.08 2.68
C GLU A 321 13.50 -17.99 2.14
N ILE A 322 14.06 -16.79 1.98
CA ILE A 322 15.44 -16.56 1.50
C ILE A 322 16.46 -16.59 2.65
N GLY A 323 16.10 -16.14 3.84
CA GLY A 323 16.99 -16.03 5.00
C GLY A 323 17.60 -14.64 5.21
N ASP A 324 17.63 -13.77 4.19
CA ASP A 324 18.11 -12.36 4.18
C ASP A 324 19.13 -11.97 5.28
N GLY A 325 20.22 -12.76 5.41
CA GLY A 325 21.31 -12.54 6.38
C GLY A 325 21.03 -12.88 7.84
N GLY A 326 19.85 -13.41 8.18
CA GLY A 326 19.44 -13.85 9.50
C GLY A 326 19.32 -15.36 9.66
N ASN A 327 18.86 -15.81 10.83
CA ASN A 327 18.54 -17.21 11.05
C ASN A 327 17.21 -17.55 10.37
N GLN A 328 17.28 -18.16 9.19
CA GLN A 328 16.13 -18.54 8.37
C GLN A 328 15.08 -19.35 9.16
N ARG A 329 15.51 -20.26 10.04
CA ARG A 329 14.58 -21.06 10.87
C ARG A 329 13.79 -20.17 11.84
N LEU A 330 14.43 -19.18 12.43
CA LEU A 330 13.77 -18.23 13.33
C LEU A 330 12.81 -17.33 12.54
N GLN A 331 13.24 -16.81 11.39
CA GLN A 331 12.37 -15.97 10.55
C GLN A 331 11.13 -16.73 10.06
N ARG A 332 11.25 -18.02 9.68
CA ARG A 332 10.10 -18.86 9.34
C ARG A 332 9.15 -19.03 10.51
N LYS A 333 9.69 -19.26 11.72
CA LYS A 333 8.89 -19.35 12.94
C LYS A 333 8.15 -18.04 13.22
N ASP A 334 8.84 -16.91 13.12
CA ASP A 334 8.27 -15.58 13.36
C ASP A 334 7.18 -15.27 12.33
N PHE A 335 7.43 -15.55 11.05
CA PHE A 335 6.44 -15.45 9.98
C PHE A 335 5.19 -16.28 10.29
N MET A 336 5.35 -17.56 10.62
CA MET A 336 4.23 -18.44 10.93
C MET A 336 3.42 -17.93 12.13
N TYR A 337 4.10 -17.53 13.20
CA TYR A 337 3.46 -17.02 14.42
C TYR A 337 2.67 -15.74 14.13
N ASN A 338 3.30 -14.79 13.46
CA ASN A 338 2.70 -13.51 13.16
C ASN A 338 1.58 -13.62 12.12
N PHE A 339 1.69 -14.53 11.14
CA PHE A 339 0.63 -14.82 10.17
C PHE A 339 -0.58 -15.48 10.83
N ASP A 340 -0.35 -16.45 11.72
CA ASP A 340 -1.42 -17.07 12.51
C ASP A 340 -2.09 -16.05 13.43
N HIS A 341 -1.31 -15.12 14.01
CA HIS A 341 -1.85 -14.02 14.80
C HIS A 341 -2.75 -13.11 13.96
N ASP A 342 -2.33 -12.71 12.76
CA ASP A 342 -3.14 -11.91 11.84
C ASP A 342 -4.45 -12.62 11.48
N MET A 343 -4.37 -13.92 11.17
CA MET A 343 -5.54 -14.74 10.87
C MET A 343 -6.47 -14.88 12.07
N THR A 344 -5.92 -15.14 13.25
CA THR A 344 -6.68 -15.28 14.50
C THR A 344 -7.35 -13.98 14.88
N ALA A 345 -6.67 -12.84 14.72
CA ALA A 345 -7.25 -11.52 14.93
C ALA A 345 -8.43 -11.27 13.97
N TYR A 346 -8.29 -11.64 12.69
CA TYR A 346 -9.38 -11.54 11.71
C TYR A 346 -10.58 -12.44 12.04
N ARG A 347 -10.33 -13.69 12.45
CA ARG A 347 -11.38 -14.64 12.87
C ARG A 347 -12.13 -14.18 14.10
N LYS A 348 -11.41 -13.58 15.07
CA LYS A 348 -11.97 -13.06 16.32
C LYS A 348 -12.56 -11.65 16.18
N ASP A 349 -12.45 -11.02 15.01
CA ASP A 349 -13.04 -9.72 14.76
C ASP A 349 -14.56 -9.82 14.90
N HIS A 350 -15.06 -9.23 15.98
CA HIS A 350 -16.47 -9.24 16.32
C HIS A 350 -17.32 -8.68 15.17
N LEU A 351 -16.80 -7.68 14.44
CA LEU A 351 -17.48 -7.08 13.30
C LEU A 351 -17.74 -8.11 12.19
N ASN A 352 -16.72 -8.88 11.83
CA ASN A 352 -16.85 -9.90 10.80
C ASN A 352 -17.79 -11.03 11.24
N SER A 353 -17.70 -11.43 12.51
CA SER A 353 -18.53 -12.50 13.08
C SER A 353 -20.03 -12.15 13.08
N VAL A 354 -20.38 -10.90 13.39
CA VAL A 354 -21.77 -10.43 13.40
C VAL A 354 -22.34 -10.34 11.98
N ILE A 355 -21.57 -9.81 11.03
CA ILE A 355 -22.06 -9.53 9.67
C ILE A 355 -22.06 -10.76 8.77
N PHE A 356 -21.01 -11.59 8.85
CA PHE A 356 -20.81 -12.73 7.96
C PHE A 356 -21.01 -14.08 8.66
N GLY A 357 -21.35 -14.08 9.95
CA GLY A 357 -21.41 -15.29 10.78
C GLY A 357 -20.03 -15.74 11.26
N ARG A 358 -20.00 -16.77 12.10
CA ARG A 358 -18.73 -17.38 12.54
C ARG A 358 -18.00 -17.94 11.32
N SER A 359 -16.79 -17.46 11.11
CA SER A 359 -15.87 -17.98 10.10
C SER A 359 -15.58 -19.46 10.36
N SER A 360 -16.16 -20.36 9.57
CA SER A 360 -15.60 -21.72 9.40
C SER A 360 -14.35 -21.60 8.52
N ASP A 361 -13.39 -22.54 8.63
CA ASP A 361 -12.17 -22.48 7.80
C ASP A 361 -12.51 -22.44 6.30
N GLN A 362 -13.63 -23.03 5.86
CA GLN A 362 -14.11 -22.95 4.47
C GLN A 362 -14.62 -21.56 4.03
N ASN A 363 -15.04 -20.69 4.96
CA ASN A 363 -15.63 -19.37 4.69
C ASN A 363 -14.62 -18.20 4.76
N ILE A 364 -13.37 -18.48 5.15
CA ILE A 364 -12.29 -17.49 5.26
C ILE A 364 -11.58 -17.34 3.91
N HIS A 365 -11.49 -18.45 3.17
CA HIS A 365 -10.59 -18.58 2.06
C HIS A 365 -11.34 -18.53 0.72
N THR A 366 -11.30 -17.36 0.08
CA THR A 366 -11.65 -17.24 -1.34
C THR A 366 -10.50 -17.78 -2.19
N SER A 367 -10.80 -18.19 -3.44
CA SER A 367 -9.74 -18.53 -4.38
C SER A 367 -8.78 -17.35 -4.51
N VAL A 368 -7.47 -17.60 -4.65
CA VAL A 368 -6.52 -16.54 -4.98
C VAL A 368 -6.89 -15.80 -6.27
N ARG A 369 -7.63 -16.48 -7.18
CA ARG A 369 -8.21 -15.88 -8.39
C ARG A 369 -9.18 -14.75 -8.08
N ASP A 370 -9.93 -14.87 -7.00
CA ASP A 370 -10.93 -13.89 -6.55
C ASP A 370 -10.29 -12.71 -5.82
N VAL A 371 -8.96 -12.65 -5.68
CA VAL A 371 -8.27 -11.52 -5.04
C VAL A 371 -7.94 -10.42 -6.04
N TRP A 372 -7.57 -10.77 -7.26
CA TRP A 372 -7.12 -9.84 -8.31
C TRP A 372 -7.45 -10.37 -9.71
N PHE A 373 -7.09 -11.63 -9.98
CA PHE A 373 -7.02 -12.16 -11.35
C PHE A 373 -8.35 -12.15 -12.10
N ASN A 374 -9.46 -12.54 -11.46
CA ASN A 374 -10.77 -12.57 -12.11
C ASN A 374 -11.24 -11.15 -12.48
N ALA A 375 -11.17 -10.21 -11.54
CA ALA A 375 -11.55 -8.82 -11.78
C ALA A 375 -10.62 -8.14 -12.80
N ALA A 376 -9.31 -8.35 -12.68
CA ALA A 376 -8.33 -7.78 -13.62
C ALA A 376 -8.52 -8.34 -15.04
N ARG A 377 -8.75 -9.65 -15.20
CA ARG A 377 -9.03 -10.25 -16.51
C ARG A 377 -10.31 -9.71 -17.11
N ALA A 378 -11.38 -9.57 -16.33
CA ALA A 378 -12.64 -9.00 -16.80
C ALA A 378 -12.46 -7.55 -17.27
N GLU A 379 -11.70 -6.75 -16.53
CA GLU A 379 -11.37 -5.37 -16.90
C GLU A 379 -10.45 -5.28 -18.13
N LEU A 380 -9.47 -6.16 -18.27
CA LEU A 380 -8.63 -6.23 -19.47
C LEU A 380 -9.44 -6.65 -20.70
N ALA A 381 -10.36 -7.60 -20.54
CA ALA A 381 -11.27 -8.02 -21.60
C ALA A 381 -12.22 -6.89 -22.03
N SER A 382 -12.78 -6.14 -21.07
CA SER A 382 -13.67 -5.02 -21.35
C SER A 382 -12.97 -3.90 -22.13
N ARG A 383 -11.65 -3.73 -21.88
CA ARG A 383 -10.77 -2.80 -22.61
C ARG A 383 -10.21 -3.36 -23.91
N GLN A 384 -10.60 -4.56 -24.33
CA GLN A 384 -10.08 -5.25 -25.53
C GLN A 384 -8.56 -5.42 -25.51
N ALA A 385 -7.97 -5.56 -24.32
CA ALA A 385 -6.54 -5.73 -24.12
C ALA A 385 -6.11 -7.20 -24.04
N LEU A 386 -6.91 -8.12 -24.61
CA LEU A 386 -6.63 -9.56 -24.66
C LEU A 386 -6.70 -10.05 -26.12
N PRO A 387 -5.71 -10.82 -26.62
CA PRO A 387 -4.43 -11.13 -25.97
C PRO A 387 -3.52 -9.88 -25.88
N HIS A 388 -2.52 -9.92 -24.99
CA HIS A 388 -1.54 -8.84 -24.83
C HIS A 388 -0.10 -9.36 -24.91
N ASP A 389 0.83 -8.43 -25.11
CA ASP A 389 2.25 -8.75 -25.08
C ASP A 389 2.72 -9.12 -23.67
N VAL A 390 3.76 -9.95 -23.62
CA VAL A 390 4.47 -10.27 -22.39
C VAL A 390 5.45 -9.15 -22.05
N GLU A 391 5.55 -8.84 -20.75
CA GLU A 391 6.49 -7.85 -20.26
C GLU A 391 7.92 -8.41 -20.23
N VAL A 392 8.91 -7.59 -20.60
CA VAL A 392 10.30 -8.05 -20.79
C VAL A 392 11.25 -7.22 -19.94
N ALA A 393 11.93 -7.90 -19.02
CA ALA A 393 13.09 -7.37 -18.31
C ALA A 393 14.36 -7.84 -19.03
N TRP A 394 15.16 -6.89 -19.53
CA TRP A 394 16.39 -7.20 -20.24
C TRP A 394 17.56 -7.34 -19.26
N CYS A 395 18.13 -8.53 -19.16
CA CYS A 395 19.34 -8.79 -18.38
C CYS A 395 20.61 -8.53 -19.20
N TRP A 396 21.77 -8.57 -18.53
CA TRP A 396 23.07 -8.38 -19.19
C TRP A 396 23.24 -9.36 -20.38
N ASN A 397 23.86 -8.89 -21.47
CA ASN A 397 23.97 -9.55 -22.78
C ASN A 397 22.63 -9.75 -23.52
N SER A 398 21.66 -8.85 -23.31
CA SER A 398 20.37 -8.84 -24.01
C SER A 398 19.58 -10.13 -23.81
N ILE A 399 19.71 -10.76 -22.64
CA ILE A 399 18.92 -11.94 -22.28
C ILE A 399 17.51 -11.46 -21.88
N PRO A 400 16.44 -11.83 -22.61
CA PRO A 400 15.10 -11.42 -22.27
C PRO A 400 14.51 -12.33 -21.19
N ILE A 401 14.21 -11.75 -20.04
CA ILE A 401 13.43 -12.38 -18.97
C ILE A 401 11.97 -11.96 -19.15
N LEU A 402 11.11 -12.94 -19.41
CA LEU A 402 9.70 -12.73 -19.72
C LEU A 402 8.88 -12.80 -18.43
N LEU A 403 8.19 -11.70 -18.11
CA LEU A 403 7.23 -11.57 -17.02
C LEU A 403 5.83 -11.57 -17.62
N GLY A 404 5.05 -12.63 -17.43
CA GLY A 404 3.78 -12.79 -18.12
C GLY A 404 2.76 -13.61 -17.36
N CYS A 405 1.57 -13.69 -17.95
CA CYS A 405 0.49 -14.57 -17.52
C CYS A 405 0.09 -15.55 -18.65
N THR A 406 -0.91 -16.37 -18.40
CA THR A 406 -1.42 -17.36 -19.36
C THR A 406 -2.01 -16.75 -20.64
N ASP A 407 -2.39 -15.47 -20.58
CA ASP A 407 -3.11 -14.78 -21.66
C ASP A 407 -2.14 -13.97 -22.56
N CYS A 408 -0.83 -14.09 -22.32
CA CYS A 408 0.21 -13.44 -23.13
C CYS A 408 0.41 -14.14 -24.48
N SER A 409 0.65 -13.33 -25.52
CA SER A 409 1.17 -13.81 -26.80
C SER A 409 2.52 -14.52 -26.62
N PRO A 410 2.80 -15.59 -27.38
CA PRO A 410 4.10 -16.26 -27.34
C PRO A 410 5.23 -15.27 -27.68
N LYS A 411 6.30 -15.29 -26.90
CA LYS A 411 7.51 -14.51 -27.14
C LYS A 411 8.73 -15.35 -26.76
N GLU A 412 9.83 -15.13 -27.46
CA GLU A 412 11.11 -15.76 -27.18
C GLU A 412 11.77 -15.15 -25.94
N GLY A 413 12.30 -16.02 -25.07
CA GLY A 413 12.96 -15.63 -23.83
C GLY A 413 12.69 -16.60 -22.69
N TRP A 414 13.37 -16.39 -21.57
CA TRP A 414 13.21 -17.24 -20.40
C TRP A 414 12.01 -16.77 -19.57
N ARG A 415 11.07 -17.66 -19.28
CA ARG A 415 9.83 -17.35 -18.54
C ARG A 415 10.08 -17.42 -17.04
N ALA A 416 9.84 -16.30 -16.37
CA ALA A 416 10.07 -16.13 -14.94
C ALA A 416 9.09 -16.89 -14.04
#